data_AF-A0A8C4Y6N7-F1
#
_entry.id   AF-A0A8C4Y6N7-F1
#
_cell.length_a   1.000
_cell.length_b   1.000
_cell.length_c   1.000
_cell.angle_alpha   90.00
_cell.angle_beta   90.00
_cell.angle_gamma   90.00
#
_symmetry.space_group_name_H-M   'P 1'
#
loop_
_entity.id
_entity.type
_entity.pdbx_description
1 polymer ?
#
loop_
_entity_poly.entity_id
_entity_poly.type
_entity_poly.pdbx_seq_one_letter_code
_entity_poly.pdbx_strand_id
1 'polypeptide(L)'
;DEEEDEVEDTENSKRLRHNSLQHQWNKDLRSSLLTLRDHVPELVKDEKTAKIHILTKAIDYIHSFQRKIHFSPPSLSPSQTLPERESILSPFPPFSPPIPWWIQTPSHGV
;
A
#
# COMPACT_ATOMS: atom_id res chain seq x y z
N ASP A 1 -12.87 34.83 41.95
CA ASP A 1 -14.09 34.62 41.15
C ASP A 1 -13.81 34.87 39.67
N GLU A 2 -13.17 35.97 39.25
CA GLU A 2 -12.88 36.24 37.81
C GLU A 2 -11.84 35.28 37.15
N GLU A 3 -10.83 34.79 37.88
CA GLU A 3 -9.86 33.84 37.29
C GLU A 3 -10.44 32.44 37.05
N GLU A 4 -11.47 32.03 37.81
CA GLU A 4 -12.11 30.71 37.63
C GLU A 4 -12.95 30.67 36.34
N ASP A 5 -13.62 31.78 36.02
CA ASP A 5 -14.41 31.91 34.78
C ASP A 5 -13.51 31.88 33.52
N GLU A 6 -12.32 32.47 33.56
CA GLU A 6 -11.40 32.50 32.41
C GLU A 6 -10.76 31.12 32.11
N VAL A 7 -10.45 30.33 33.15
CA VAL A 7 -9.97 28.94 32.95
C VAL A 7 -11.09 28.00 32.49
N GLU A 8 -12.33 28.20 32.94
CA GLU A 8 -13.48 27.42 32.45
C GLU A 8 -13.76 27.70 30.97
N ASP A 9 -13.75 28.97 30.55
CA ASP A 9 -13.97 29.37 29.15
C ASP A 9 -12.88 28.82 28.21
N THR A 10 -11.62 28.82 28.66
CA THR A 10 -10.52 28.25 27.87
C THR A 10 -10.59 26.73 27.76
N GLU A 11 -10.95 26.01 28.82
CA GLU A 11 -11.15 24.56 28.77
C GLU A 11 -12.36 24.16 27.91
N ASN A 12 -13.48 24.88 28.05
CA ASN A 12 -14.65 24.69 27.20
C ASN A 12 -14.29 24.90 25.72
N SER A 13 -13.56 25.97 25.40
CA SER A 13 -13.10 26.27 24.04
C SER A 13 -12.21 25.15 23.45
N LYS A 14 -11.29 24.59 24.26
CA LYS A 14 -10.46 23.43 23.83
C LYS A 14 -11.31 22.20 23.55
N ARG A 15 -12.29 21.89 24.41
CA ARG A 15 -13.22 20.76 24.24
C ARG A 15 -14.05 20.92 22.98
N LEU A 16 -14.58 22.10 22.71
CA LEU A 16 -15.36 22.39 21.50
C LEU A 16 -14.51 22.21 20.24
N ARG A 17 -13.30 22.79 20.22
CA ARG A 17 -12.37 22.65 19.10
C ARG A 17 -12.00 21.19 18.83
N HIS A 18 -11.72 20.42 19.87
CA HIS A 18 -11.45 18.99 19.75
C HIS A 18 -12.62 18.23 19.12
N ASN A 19 -13.85 18.44 19.62
CA ASN A 19 -15.04 17.79 19.06
C ASN A 19 -15.28 18.14 17.60
N SER A 20 -15.08 19.42 17.22
CA SER A 20 -15.22 19.85 15.83
C SER A 20 -14.21 19.15 14.91
N LEU A 21 -12.94 19.07 15.32
CA LEU A 21 -11.90 18.39 14.56
C LEU A 21 -12.19 16.89 14.43
N GLN A 22 -12.61 16.25 15.51
CA GLN A 22 -12.95 14.82 15.51
C GLN A 22 -14.16 14.54 14.62
N HIS A 23 -15.15 15.44 14.59
CA HIS A 23 -16.30 15.33 13.72
C HIS A 23 -15.89 15.44 12.24
N GLN A 24 -15.05 16.42 11.91
CA GLN A 24 -14.52 16.60 10.56
C GLN A 24 -13.73 15.37 10.09
N TRP A 25 -12.79 14.88 10.90
CA TRP A 25 -12.03 13.67 10.58
C TRP A 25 -12.93 12.44 10.36
N ASN A 26 -13.96 12.27 11.20
CA ASN A 26 -14.93 11.19 11.02
C ASN A 26 -15.75 11.33 9.74
N LYS A 27 -16.08 12.57 9.33
CA LYS A 27 -16.78 12.85 8.07
C LYS A 27 -15.89 12.50 6.87
N ASP A 28 -14.64 12.92 6.90
CA ASP A 28 -13.67 12.65 5.81
C ASP A 28 -13.39 11.15 5.69
N LEU A 29 -13.22 10.45 6.82
CA LEU A 29 -13.05 9.00 6.84
C LEU A 29 -14.27 8.27 6.26
N ARG A 30 -15.49 8.70 6.62
CA ARG A 30 -16.72 8.13 6.06
C ARG A 30 -16.81 8.38 4.55
N SER A 31 -16.48 9.57 4.09
CA SER A 31 -16.47 9.91 2.66
C SER A 31 -15.46 9.05 1.88
N SER A 32 -14.25 8.88 2.41
CA SER A 32 -13.23 8.01 1.82
C SER A 32 -13.70 6.55 1.73
N LEU A 33 -14.32 6.02 2.79
CA LEU A 33 -14.87 4.65 2.80
C LEU A 33 -16.04 4.47 1.81
N LEU A 34 -16.92 5.46 1.67
CA LEU A 34 -18.01 5.42 0.69
C LEU A 34 -17.45 5.45 -0.74
N THR A 35 -16.46 6.33 -0.98
CA THR A 35 -15.77 6.38 -2.28
C THR A 35 -15.12 5.03 -2.59
N LEU A 36 -14.42 4.42 -1.63
CA LEU A 36 -13.81 3.11 -1.81
C LEU A 36 -14.86 2.03 -2.11
N ARG A 37 -15.98 2.01 -1.37
CA ARG A 37 -17.10 1.08 -1.59
C ARG A 37 -17.59 1.16 -3.04
N ASP A 38 -17.73 2.37 -3.58
CA ASP A 38 -18.26 2.58 -4.92
C ASP A 38 -17.34 2.04 -6.03
N HIS A 39 -16.04 1.88 -5.75
CA HIS A 39 -15.08 1.25 -6.67
C HIS A 39 -15.06 -0.28 -6.59
N VAL A 40 -15.66 -0.88 -5.56
CA VAL A 40 -15.67 -2.34 -5.37
C VAL A 40 -16.99 -2.90 -5.87
N PRO A 41 -17.03 -3.61 -7.01
CA PRO A 41 -18.27 -4.00 -7.68
C PRO A 41 -19.20 -4.88 -6.84
N GLU A 42 -18.66 -5.65 -5.90
CA GLU A 42 -19.45 -6.48 -4.97
C GLU A 42 -20.22 -5.64 -3.94
N LEU A 43 -19.73 -4.44 -3.61
CA LEU A 43 -20.25 -3.60 -2.53
C LEU A 43 -21.19 -2.49 -3.01
N VAL A 44 -21.19 -2.14 -4.30
CA VAL A 44 -22.04 -1.07 -4.86
C VAL A 44 -23.53 -1.31 -4.59
N LYS A 45 -23.94 -2.58 -4.47
CA LYS A 45 -25.32 -3.00 -4.21
C LYS A 45 -25.72 -2.89 -2.74
N ASP A 46 -24.74 -2.88 -1.83
CA ASP A 46 -24.96 -2.93 -0.40
C ASP A 46 -24.79 -1.53 0.22
N GLU A 47 -25.91 -0.82 0.36
CA GLU A 47 -25.87 0.56 0.88
C GLU A 47 -25.39 0.63 2.35
N LYS A 48 -25.66 -0.43 3.13
CA LYS A 48 -25.37 -0.52 4.58
C LYS A 48 -24.21 -1.46 4.91
N THR A 49 -23.13 -1.44 4.14
CA THR A 49 -21.94 -2.26 4.40
C THR A 49 -21.16 -1.77 5.64
N ALA A 50 -20.73 -2.70 6.49
CA ALA A 50 -19.84 -2.39 7.61
C ALA A 50 -18.44 -1.97 7.14
N LYS A 51 -17.78 -1.05 7.87
CA LYS A 51 -16.44 -0.54 7.52
C LYS A 51 -15.42 -1.65 7.27
N ILE A 52 -15.40 -2.67 8.13
CA ILE A 52 -14.47 -3.80 8.02
C ILE A 52 -14.72 -4.59 6.73
N HIS A 53 -15.98 -4.79 6.36
CA HIS A 53 -16.36 -5.53 5.16
C HIS A 53 -15.98 -4.76 3.88
N ILE A 54 -16.07 -3.41 3.89
CA ILE A 54 -15.56 -2.57 2.80
C ILE A 54 -14.06 -2.83 2.58
N LEU A 55 -13.28 -2.78 3.66
CA LEU A 55 -11.83 -2.99 3.59
C LEU A 55 -11.46 -4.40 3.13
N THR A 56 -12.10 -5.44 3.69
CA THR A 56 -11.84 -6.83 3.31
C THR A 56 -12.11 -7.04 1.83
N LYS A 57 -13.27 -6.61 1.33
CA LYS A 57 -13.65 -6.79 -0.07
C LYS A 57 -12.81 -5.95 -1.03
N ALA A 58 -12.38 -4.76 -0.64
CA ALA A 58 -11.45 -3.96 -1.43
C ALA A 58 -10.10 -4.66 -1.62
N ILE A 59 -9.56 -5.24 -0.55
CA ILE A 59 -8.31 -6.03 -0.61
C ILE A 59 -8.50 -7.24 -1.52
N ASP A 60 -9.57 -8.02 -1.32
CA ASP A 60 -9.89 -9.19 -2.16
C ASP A 60 -10.01 -8.80 -3.63
N TYR A 61 -10.65 -7.66 -3.93
CA TYR A 61 -10.80 -7.13 -5.28
C TYR A 61 -9.44 -6.83 -5.92
N ILE A 62 -8.55 -6.13 -5.21
CA ILE A 62 -7.19 -5.83 -5.69
C ILE A 62 -6.41 -7.12 -5.96
N HIS A 63 -6.47 -8.10 -5.06
CA HIS A 63 -5.79 -9.38 -5.22
C HIS A 63 -6.32 -10.17 -6.43
N SER A 64 -7.64 -10.19 -6.62
CA SER A 64 -8.27 -10.83 -7.78
C SER A 64 -7.89 -10.15 -9.09
N PHE A 65 -7.80 -8.82 -9.09
CA PHE A 65 -7.44 -8.02 -10.24
C PHE A 65 -5.98 -8.22 -10.64
N GLN A 66 -5.06 -8.20 -9.66
CA GLN A 66 -3.64 -8.51 -9.89
C GLN A 66 -3.46 -9.93 -10.43
N ARG A 67 -4.21 -10.90 -9.89
CA ARG A 67 -4.22 -12.26 -10.42
C ARG A 67 -4.69 -12.27 -11.87
N LYS A 68 -5.79 -11.61 -12.19
CA LYS A 68 -6.29 -11.53 -13.57
C LYS A 68 -5.27 -10.90 -14.52
N ILE A 69 -4.54 -9.87 -14.09
CA ILE A 69 -3.47 -9.24 -14.87
C ILE A 69 -2.28 -10.18 -15.06
N HIS A 70 -1.82 -10.83 -14.00
CA HIS A 70 -0.66 -11.73 -14.07
C HIS A 70 -0.96 -13.04 -14.82
N PHE A 71 -2.20 -13.54 -14.73
CA PHE A 71 -2.68 -14.70 -15.47
C PHE A 71 -3.17 -14.35 -16.88
N SER A 72 -3.33 -13.05 -17.20
CA SER A 72 -3.41 -12.62 -18.59
C SER A 72 -2.01 -12.80 -19.16
N PRO A 73 -1.76 -13.82 -20.00
CA PRO A 73 -0.42 -14.00 -20.56
C PRO A 73 -0.01 -12.69 -21.24
N PRO A 74 1.23 -12.20 -21.04
CA PRO A 74 1.76 -11.16 -21.90
C PRO A 74 1.53 -11.66 -23.33
N SER A 75 0.77 -10.88 -24.11
CA SER A 75 0.34 -11.23 -25.47
C SER A 75 1.47 -11.97 -26.19
N LEU A 76 1.22 -13.24 -26.54
CA LEU A 76 2.18 -14.04 -27.28
C LEU A 76 2.61 -13.25 -28.53
N SER A 77 3.88 -12.87 -28.59
CA SER A 77 4.58 -12.61 -29.85
C SER A 77 5.12 -13.95 -30.35
N PRO A 78 4.57 -14.55 -31.43
CA PRO A 78 5.11 -15.77 -32.00
C PRO A 78 6.21 -15.40 -33.01
N SER A 79 7.38 -15.00 -32.52
CA SER A 79 8.57 -14.85 -33.36
C SER A 79 9.81 -14.69 -32.50
N GLN A 80 10.28 -15.75 -31.85
CA GLN A 80 11.71 -15.98 -31.72
C GLN A 80 11.97 -17.48 -31.89
N THR A 81 12.31 -17.78 -33.14
CA THR A 81 12.91 -19.01 -33.64
C THR A 81 14.12 -19.41 -32.78
N LEU A 82 14.17 -20.69 -32.40
CA LEU A 82 15.44 -21.38 -32.20
C LEU A 82 16.26 -21.28 -33.49
N PRO A 83 17.56 -20.98 -33.39
CA PRO A 83 18.58 -21.77 -34.05
C PRO A 83 19.27 -22.56 -32.93
N GLU A 84 19.10 -23.87 -32.92
CA GLU A 84 20.04 -24.78 -33.57
C GLU A 84 21.49 -24.53 -33.12
N ARG A 85 21.90 -25.46 -32.24
CA ARG A 85 23.26 -25.94 -31.96
C ARG A 85 24.38 -25.20 -32.69
N GLU A 86 25.25 -24.56 -31.93
CA GLU A 86 26.69 -24.73 -32.09
C GLU A 86 27.33 -24.55 -30.71
N SER A 87 27.92 -25.63 -30.23
CA SER A 87 28.80 -25.67 -29.07
C SER A 87 30.06 -24.88 -29.39
N ILE A 88 30.29 -23.73 -28.73
CA ILE A 88 31.65 -23.20 -28.57
C ILE A 88 31.90 -22.93 -27.09
N LEU A 89 32.72 -23.81 -26.55
CA LEU A 89 33.42 -23.77 -25.27
C LEU A 89 33.94 -22.35 -24.94
N SER A 90 33.46 -21.75 -23.86
CA SER A 90 34.11 -20.60 -23.21
C SER A 90 33.94 -20.72 -21.69
N PRO A 91 35.02 -20.93 -20.92
CA PRO A 91 34.92 -21.14 -19.49
C PRO A 91 35.29 -19.85 -18.75
N PHE A 92 34.55 -18.76 -18.88
CA PHE A 92 34.64 -17.66 -17.90
C PHE A 92 33.47 -16.66 -18.01
N PRO A 93 32.67 -16.45 -16.95
CA PRO A 93 31.70 -15.35 -16.92
C PRO A 93 32.45 -14.04 -16.58
N PRO A 94 32.31 -12.95 -17.36
CA PRO A 94 32.84 -11.67 -16.95
C PRO A 94 31.82 -10.99 -16.05
N PHE A 95 31.79 -11.29 -14.74
CA PHE A 95 31.29 -10.39 -13.69
C PHE A 95 31.41 -11.10 -12.34
N SER A 96 32.50 -10.87 -11.61
CA SER A 96 32.48 -11.05 -10.15
C SER A 96 31.54 -9.99 -9.57
N PRO A 97 30.53 -10.35 -8.77
CA PRO A 97 29.73 -9.35 -8.07
C PRO A 97 30.60 -8.61 -7.04
N PRO A 98 30.37 -7.30 -6.81
CA PRO A 98 31.07 -6.56 -5.77
C PRO A 98 30.76 -7.17 -4.40
N ILE A 99 31.80 -7.29 -3.55
CA ILE A 99 31.65 -7.79 -2.19
C ILE A 99 30.70 -6.84 -1.43
N PRO A 100 29.65 -7.36 -0.77
CA PRO A 100 28.75 -6.54 0.02
C PRO A 100 29.48 -5.80 1.15
N TRP A 101 29.11 -4.55 1.38
CA TRP A 101 29.68 -3.67 2.43
C TRP A 101 29.64 -4.26 3.84
N TRP A 102 28.77 -5.24 4.12
CA TRP A 102 28.64 -5.87 5.44
C TRP A 102 29.69 -6.96 5.71
N ILE A 103 30.49 -7.34 4.70
CA ILE A 103 31.62 -8.28 4.83
C ILE A 103 32.93 -7.52 5.10
N GLN A 104 32.86 -6.22 5.45
CA GLN A 104 34.00 -5.48 5.95
C GLN A 104 34.33 -5.95 7.37
N THR A 105 35.17 -6.98 7.49
CA THR A 105 35.76 -7.36 8.77
C THR A 105 36.68 -6.22 9.24
N PRO A 106 36.58 -5.76 10.49
CA PRO A 106 37.60 -4.91 11.07
C PRO A 106 38.87 -5.75 11.24
N SER A 107 39.81 -5.59 10.30
CA SER A 107 41.17 -6.08 10.48
C SER A 107 41.77 -5.37 11.69
N HIS A 108 42.08 -6.16 12.73
CA HIS A 108 42.71 -5.69 13.95
C HIS A 108 44.08 -5.08 13.63
N GLY A 109 44.38 -3.94 14.24
CA GLY A 109 45.69 -3.30 14.13
C GLY A 109 46.19 -2.81 15.49
N VAL A 110 46.96 -3.69 16.14
CA VAL A 110 48.07 -3.51 17.09
C VAL A 110 47.87 -2.60 18.30
#